data_AF-A0AAJ0SA15-F1
#
_entry.id   AF-A0AAJ0SA15-F1
#
_cell.length_a   1.000
_cell.length_b   1.000
_cell.length_c   1.000
_cell.angle_alpha   90.00
_cell.angle_beta   90.00
_cell.angle_gamma   90.00
#
_symmetry.space_group_name_H-M   'P 1'
#
loop_
_entity.id
_entity.type
_entity.pdbx_description
1 polymer ?
#
loop_
_entity_poly.entity_id
_entity_poly.type
_entity_poly.pdbx_seq_one_letter_code
_entity_poly.pdbx_strand_id
1 'polypeptide(L)'
;MTTLGIITEFLLGILFQNNLLSDKSSLVQSGVQCFIFGYVFTEIILFLHGGLFYFGKGLLPGYYEAIFGASVLIVLGLVLIITSEIKIKK
;
A
#
# COMPACT_ATOMS: atom_id res chain seq x y z
N MET A 1 16.95 5.32 -5.00
CA MET A 1 15.91 5.03 -3.97
C MET A 1 14.54 5.63 -4.36
N THR A 2 14.13 5.49 -5.62
CA THR A 2 12.81 5.90 -6.14
C THR A 2 12.13 4.76 -6.91
N THR A 3 12.84 3.64 -7.07
CA THR A 3 12.45 2.52 -7.91
C THR A 3 11.31 1.71 -7.28
N LEU A 4 11.23 1.62 -5.95
CA LEU A 4 10.19 0.84 -5.28
C LEU A 4 8.82 1.52 -5.35
N GLY A 5 8.76 2.83 -5.12
CA GLY A 5 7.53 3.61 -5.26
C GLY A 5 7.00 3.57 -6.70
N ILE A 6 7.86 3.86 -7.68
CA ILE A 6 7.48 3.81 -9.10
C ILE A 6 7.02 2.41 -9.53
N ILE A 7 7.70 1.34 -9.09
CA ILE A 7 7.28 -0.04 -9.43
C ILE A 7 5.94 -0.39 -8.78
N THR A 8 5.69 0.05 -7.54
CA THR A 8 4.45 -0.26 -6.82
C THR A 8 3.26 0.51 -7.41
N GLU A 9 3.45 1.79 -7.75
CA GLU A 9 2.46 2.62 -8.43
C GLU A 9 2.18 2.14 -9.85
N PHE A 10 3.22 1.68 -10.56
CA PHE A 10 3.07 1.07 -11.89
C PHE A 10 2.30 -0.26 -11.83
N LEU A 11 2.61 -1.13 -10.85
CA LEU A 11 1.84 -2.37 -10.65
C LEU A 11 0.38 -2.07 -10.28
N LEU A 12 0.15 -1.07 -9.42
CA LEU A 12 -1.19 -0.66 -9.01
C LEU A 12 -1.98 -0.08 -10.18
N GLY A 13 -1.35 0.76 -11.01
CA GLY A 13 -1.92 1.32 -12.22
C GLY A 13 -2.31 0.25 -13.24
N ILE A 14 -1.48 -0.78 -13.41
CA ILE A 14 -1.79 -1.94 -14.27
C ILE A 14 -2.95 -2.78 -13.72
N LEU A 15 -3.04 -2.93 -12.38
CA LEU A 15 -4.14 -3.65 -11.74
C LEU A 15 -5.48 -2.92 -11.95
N PHE A 16 -5.47 -1.59 -11.86
CA PHE A 16 -6.65 -0.74 -12.02
C PHE A 16 -7.12 -0.64 -13.47
N GLN A 17 -6.18 -0.52 -14.41
CA GLN A 17 -6.48 -0.35 -15.84
C GLN A 17 -7.10 -1.59 -16.49
N ASN A 18 -6.83 -2.78 -15.96
CA ASN A 18 -7.35 -4.03 -16.53
C ASN A 18 -8.81 -4.35 -16.16
N ASN A 19 -9.57 -3.44 -15.51
CA ASN A 19 -10.94 -3.74 -15.06
C ASN A 19 -11.05 -5.04 -14.24
N LEU A 20 -9.94 -5.51 -13.65
CA LEU A 20 -9.88 -6.72 -12.81
C LEU A 20 -10.70 -6.56 -11.53
N LEU A 21 -11.39 -5.44 -11.31
CA LEU A 21 -12.20 -5.12 -10.14
C LEU A 21 -13.67 -4.80 -10.47
N SER A 22 -14.05 -4.71 -11.75
CA SER A 22 -15.39 -4.28 -12.17
C SER A 22 -16.49 -5.29 -11.83
N ASP A 23 -16.16 -6.59 -11.71
CA ASP A 23 -17.11 -7.67 -11.38
C ASP A 23 -16.81 -8.34 -10.03
N LYS A 24 -15.93 -7.75 -9.22
CA LYS A 24 -15.41 -8.42 -8.03
C LYS A 24 -16.19 -8.07 -6.77
N SER A 25 -16.43 -9.10 -5.95
CA SER A 25 -17.08 -9.03 -4.64
C SER A 25 -16.60 -7.82 -3.82
N SER A 26 -17.50 -7.22 -3.02
CA SER A 26 -17.21 -6.10 -2.11
C SER A 26 -15.97 -6.31 -1.24
N LEU A 27 -15.62 -7.58 -1.00
CA LEU A 27 -14.43 -8.02 -0.26
C LEU A 27 -13.11 -7.70 -0.99
N VAL A 28 -13.07 -7.80 -2.32
CA VAL A 28 -11.90 -7.40 -3.13
C VAL A 28 -11.75 -5.88 -3.12
N GLN A 29 -12.84 -5.13 -3.30
CA GLN A 29 -12.79 -3.67 -3.29
C GLN A 29 -12.27 -3.14 -1.94
N SER A 30 -12.73 -3.73 -0.83
CA SER A 30 -12.22 -3.39 0.51
C SER A 30 -10.73 -3.73 0.67
N GLY A 31 -10.27 -4.89 0.17
CA GLY A 31 -8.86 -5.27 0.19
C GLY A 31 -7.97 -4.33 -0.63
N VAL A 32 -8.44 -3.90 -1.81
CA VAL A 32 -7.75 -2.93 -2.67
C VAL A 32 -7.68 -1.56 -2.00
N GLN A 33 -8.77 -1.08 -1.42
CA GLN A 33 -8.77 0.19 -0.68
C GLN A 33 -7.81 0.16 0.50
N CYS A 34 -7.79 -0.93 1.27
CA CYS A 34 -6.86 -1.13 2.38
C CYS A 34 -5.39 -1.15 1.91
N PHE A 35 -5.11 -1.83 0.81
CA PHE A 35 -3.77 -1.89 0.21
C PHE A 35 -3.29 -0.51 -0.23
N ILE A 36 -4.12 0.22 -0.98
CA ILE A 36 -3.81 1.58 -1.46
C ILE A 36 -3.59 2.52 -0.28
N PHE A 37 -4.45 2.46 0.73
CA PHE A 37 -4.33 3.31 1.90
C PHE A 37 -3.04 3.04 2.67
N GLY A 38 -2.69 1.76 2.89
CA GLY A 38 -1.42 1.37 3.51
C GLY A 38 -0.20 1.89 2.75
N TYR A 39 -0.22 1.75 1.42
CA TYR A 39 0.85 2.22 0.54
C TYR A 39 1.01 3.75 0.56
N VAL A 40 -0.09 4.50 0.40
CA VAL A 40 -0.06 5.96 0.47
C VAL A 40 0.44 6.42 1.83
N PHE A 41 0.02 5.74 2.90
CA PHE A 41 0.47 6.06 4.25
C PHE A 41 1.98 5.80 4.44
N THR A 42 2.53 4.70 3.90
CA THR A 42 3.99 4.46 3.92
C THR A 42 4.76 5.56 3.20
N GLU A 43 4.29 6.02 2.03
CA GLU A 43 4.95 7.07 1.26
C GLU A 43 4.91 8.43 1.97
N ILE A 44 3.80 8.77 2.63
CA ILE A 44 3.70 9.99 3.43
C ILE A 44 4.72 9.97 4.59
N ILE A 45 4.84 8.84 5.29
CA ILE A 45 5.81 8.69 6.39
C ILE A 45 7.24 8.80 5.88
N LEU A 46 7.55 8.12 4.77
CA LEU A 46 8.87 8.18 4.13
C LEU A 46 9.22 9.59 3.65
N PHE A 47 8.26 10.29 3.05
CA PHE A 47 8.44 11.66 2.60
C PHE A 47 8.68 12.62 3.77
N LEU A 48 7.89 12.51 4.85
CA LEU A 48 8.10 13.29 6.07
C LEU A 48 9.47 13.02 6.71
N HIS A 49 9.85 11.74 6.81
CA HIS A 49 11.15 11.35 7.35
C HIS A 49 12.30 11.88 6.48
N GLY A 50 12.22 11.71 5.17
CA GLY A 50 13.20 12.22 4.22
C GLY A 50 13.30 13.75 4.26
N GLY A 51 12.16 14.44 4.39
CA GLY A 51 12.09 15.89 4.58
C GLY A 51 12.77 16.34 5.87
N LEU A 52 12.44 15.74 7.02
CA LEU A 52 13.10 16.05 8.29
C LEU A 52 14.61 15.84 8.23
N PHE A 53 15.04 14.74 7.60
CA PHE A 53 16.45 14.43 7.43
C PHE A 53 17.14 15.47 6.56
N TYR A 54 16.52 15.90 5.46
CA TYR A 54 17.02 16.96 4.59
C TYR A 54 17.18 18.31 5.30
N PHE A 55 16.22 18.68 6.16
CA PHE A 55 16.29 19.90 6.97
C PHE A 55 17.21 19.78 8.21
N GLY A 56 17.93 18.67 8.37
CA GLY A 56 18.85 18.46 9.50
C GLY A 56 18.16 18.28 10.85
N LYS A 57 16.84 18.03 10.88
CA LYS A 57 16.07 17.81 12.11
C LYS A 57 16.24 16.41 12.71
N GLY A 58 17.02 15.54 12.07
CA GLY A 58 17.31 14.18 12.56
C GLY A 58 16.17 13.19 12.27
N LEU A 59 16.12 12.10 13.04
CA LEU A 59 15.15 11.01 12.87
C LEU A 59 13.76 11.42 13.36
N LEU A 60 12.73 11.10 12.58
CA LEU A 60 11.34 11.22 13.02
C LEU A 60 11.07 10.23 14.17
N PRO A 61 10.62 10.68 15.35
CA PRO A 61 10.33 9.79 16.48
C PRO A 61 9.17 8.85 16.13
N GLY A 62 9.35 7.56 16.40
CA GLY A 62 8.35 6.53 16.07
C GLY A 62 8.30 6.13 14.59
N TYR A 63 9.32 6.49 13.79
CA TYR A 63 9.37 6.20 12.36
C TYR A 63 9.22 4.71 12.03
N TYR A 64 9.93 3.85 12.75
CA TYR A 64 9.92 2.40 12.48
C TYR A 64 8.57 1.77 12.83
N GLU A 65 7.97 2.19 13.94
CA GLU A 65 6.64 1.75 14.38
C GLU A 65 5.56 2.21 13.40
N ALA A 66 5.64 3.45 12.92
CA ALA A 66 4.70 4.00 11.95
C ALA A 66 4.78 3.26 10.60
N ILE A 67 6.00 3.02 10.08
CA ILE A 67 6.18 2.24 8.85
C ILE A 67 5.72 0.80 9.03
N PHE A 68 6.01 0.18 10.18
CA PHE A 68 5.57 -1.18 10.45
C PHE A 68 4.04 -1.26 10.44
N GLY A 69 3.35 -0.36 11.14
CA GLY A 69 1.88 -0.32 11.13
C GLY A 69 1.28 -0.11 9.73
N ALA A 70 1.88 0.79 8.95
CA ALA A 70 1.48 1.04 7.57
C ALA A 70 1.69 -0.20 6.67
N SER A 71 2.80 -0.91 6.85
CA SER A 71 3.14 -2.14 6.13
C SER A 71 2.20 -3.29 6.47
N VAL A 72 1.75 -3.39 7.74
CA VAL A 72 0.72 -4.37 8.14
C VAL A 72 -0.58 -4.14 7.37
N LEU A 73 -0.97 -2.88 7.14
CA LEU A 73 -2.17 -2.56 6.33
C LEU A 73 -2.04 -3.06 4.89
N ILE A 74 -0.85 -2.93 4.30
CA ILE A 74 -0.55 -3.42 2.96
C ILE A 74 -0.70 -4.95 2.92
N VAL A 75 -0.08 -5.65 3.86
CA VAL A 75 -0.16 -7.12 3.96
C VAL A 75 -1.61 -7.58 4.16
N LEU A 76 -2.38 -6.91 5.02
CA LEU A 76 -3.80 -7.21 5.25
C LEU A 76 -4.64 -7.01 3.98
N GLY A 77 -4.47 -5.89 3.28
CA GLY A 77 -5.16 -5.63 2.01
C GLY A 77 -4.86 -6.71 0.97
N LEU A 78 -3.59 -7.13 0.89
CA LEU A 78 -3.15 -8.16 -0.05
C LEU A 78 -3.71 -9.55 0.30
N VAL A 79 -3.75 -9.93 1.59
CA VAL A 79 -4.39 -11.16 2.05
C VAL A 79 -5.88 -11.17 1.73
N LEU A 80 -6.58 -10.04 1.91
CA LEU A 80 -8.01 -9.93 1.58
C LEU A 80 -8.26 -10.13 0.07
N ILE A 81 -7.43 -9.50 -0.77
CA ILE A 81 -7.51 -9.66 -2.23
C ILE A 81 -7.31 -11.13 -2.60
N ILE A 82 -6.24 -11.78 -2.12
CA ILE A 82 -5.92 -13.19 -2.44
C ILE A 82 -7.04 -14.12 -1.96
N THR A 83 -7.52 -13.95 -0.72
CA THR A 83 -8.56 -14.82 -0.15
C THR A 83 -9.86 -14.71 -0.93
N SER A 84 -10.18 -13.52 -1.43
CA SER A 84 -11.37 -13.32 -2.25
C SER A 84 -11.25 -13.95 -3.64
N GLU A 85 -10.08 -13.93 -4.27
CA GLU A 85 -9.84 -14.62 -5.55
C GLU A 85 -9.93 -16.15 -5.41
N ILE A 86 -9.44 -16.71 -4.30
CA ILE A 86 -9.51 -18.15 -4.01
C ILE A 86 -10.98 -18.60 -3.88
N LYS A 87 -11.85 -17.74 -3.34
CA LYS A 87 -13.29 -18.02 -3.18
C LYS A 87 -14.06 -18.03 -4.51
N ILE A 88 -13.64 -17.26 -5.50
CA ILE A 88 -14.30 -17.17 -6.82
C ILE A 88 -14.06 -18.44 -7.65
N LYS A 89 -13.01 -19.22 -7.33
CA LYS A 89 -12.61 -20.40 -8.11
C LYS A 89 -13.25 -21.72 -7.65
N LYS A 90 -14.26 -21.69 -6.78
CA LYS A 90 -14.94 -22.86 -6.24
C LYS A 90 -16.41 -22.85 -6.64
#